data_AF-A0A434TB69-F1
#
_entry.id   AF-A0A434TB69-F1
#
_cell.length_a   1.000
_cell.length_b   1.000
_cell.length_c   1.000
_cell.angle_alpha   90.00
_cell.angle_beta   90.00
_cell.angle_gamma   90.00
#
_symmetry.space_group_name_H-M   'P 1'
#
loop_
_entity.id
_entity.type
_entity.pdbx_description
1 polymer ?
#
loop_
_entity_poly.entity_id
_entity_poly.type
_entity_poly.pdbx_seq_one_letter_code
_entity_poly.pdbx_strand_id
1 'polypeptide(L)'
;AETRLAIAATRAPASDEVAATLALLKSLDLKGCTVTADALHCRPETAKALLAQKAHYALGLKANRGRLFAAAENSFAAAGEIAGFETRDSGHGRTEVRRASVLPLARLKDAPAFPGLKAIGRVEALRTTADGKTTTSVRYIALSKV
;
A
#
# COMPACT_ATOMS: atom_id res chain seq x y z
N ALA A 1 8.54 -24.90 -1.92
CA ALA A 1 8.60 -23.78 -2.88
C ALA A 1 10.02 -23.24 -2.87
N GLU A 2 10.65 -23.12 -4.03
CA GLU A 2 12.00 -22.57 -4.16
C GLU A 2 11.92 -21.04 -4.05
N THR A 3 12.57 -20.44 -3.04
CA THR A 3 12.64 -18.99 -2.92
C THR A 3 13.56 -18.45 -4.02
N ARG A 4 13.00 -17.76 -5.01
CA ARG A 4 13.78 -17.08 -6.05
C ARG A 4 13.94 -15.62 -5.68
N LEU A 5 15.17 -15.19 -5.47
CA LEU A 5 15.53 -13.80 -5.20
C LEU A 5 16.02 -13.13 -6.49
N ALA A 6 15.38 -12.04 -6.88
CA ALA A 6 15.85 -11.14 -7.91
C ALA A 6 16.10 -9.77 -7.29
N ILE A 7 17.30 -9.23 -7.49
CA ILE A 7 17.67 -7.89 -7.03
C ILE A 7 18.00 -7.06 -8.27
N ALA A 8 17.41 -5.87 -8.37
CA ALA A 8 17.74 -4.89 -9.38
C ALA A 8 17.91 -3.53 -8.73
N ALA A 9 18.88 -2.76 -9.21
CA ALA A 9 19.15 -1.41 -8.74
C ALA A 9 19.53 -0.52 -9.93
N THR A 10 19.15 0.75 -9.85
CA THR A 10 19.54 1.76 -10.83
C THR A 10 19.74 3.10 -10.14
N ARG A 11 20.60 3.94 -10.71
CA ARG A 11 20.78 5.32 -10.24
C ARG A 11 19.57 6.15 -10.64
N ALA A 12 19.07 6.98 -9.74
CA ALA A 12 18.05 7.98 -10.06
C ALA A 12 18.70 9.19 -10.76
N PRO A 13 18.51 9.39 -12.08
CA PRO A 13 19.04 10.56 -12.76
C PRO A 13 18.34 11.82 -12.21
N ALA A 14 19.12 12.86 -11.89
CA ALA A 14 18.62 14.13 -11.36
C ALA A 14 17.63 13.98 -10.16
N SER A 15 17.81 12.96 -9.33
CA SER A 15 16.93 12.65 -8.18
C SER A 15 15.47 12.32 -8.55
N ASP A 16 15.19 11.93 -9.80
CA ASP A 16 13.87 11.43 -10.19
C ASP A 16 13.74 9.93 -9.93
N GLU A 17 13.44 9.59 -8.67
CA GLU A 17 13.24 8.22 -8.21
C GLU A 17 12.07 7.51 -8.92
N VAL A 18 11.08 8.27 -9.40
CA VAL A 18 9.91 7.69 -10.06
C VAL A 18 10.25 7.26 -11.48
N ALA A 19 10.92 8.12 -12.25
CA ALA A 19 11.40 7.74 -13.58
C ALA A 19 12.36 6.54 -13.50
N ALA A 20 13.26 6.55 -12.52
CA ALA A 20 14.21 5.47 -12.28
C ALA A 20 13.49 4.14 -11.96
N THR A 21 12.49 4.18 -11.08
CA THR A 21 11.69 2.99 -10.73
C THR A 21 10.89 2.47 -11.91
N LEU A 22 10.26 3.34 -12.70
CA LEU A 22 9.53 2.94 -13.91
C LEU A 22 10.45 2.27 -14.95
N ALA A 23 11.70 2.71 -15.07
CA ALA A 23 12.69 2.05 -15.89
C ALA A 23 13.09 0.69 -15.31
N LEU A 24 13.32 0.62 -13.99
CA LEU A 24 13.70 -0.61 -13.29
C LEU A 24 12.63 -1.70 -13.36
N LEU A 25 11.36 -1.34 -13.29
CA LEU A 25 10.26 -2.31 -13.42
C LEU A 25 10.34 -3.06 -14.76
N LYS A 26 10.84 -2.44 -15.84
CA LYS A 26 10.98 -3.08 -17.15
C LYS A 26 12.05 -4.18 -17.19
N SER A 27 12.99 -4.19 -16.25
CA SER A 27 14.06 -5.21 -16.19
C SER A 27 13.70 -6.40 -15.31
N LEU A 28 12.53 -6.40 -14.67
CA LEU A 28 12.07 -7.45 -13.76
C LEU A 28 10.96 -8.28 -14.42
N ASP A 29 10.97 -9.60 -14.21
CA ASP A 29 9.81 -10.43 -14.51
C ASP A 29 8.86 -10.41 -13.31
N LEU A 30 7.76 -9.66 -13.46
CA LEU A 30 6.77 -9.43 -12.41
C LEU A 30 5.45 -10.16 -12.68
N LYS A 31 5.38 -11.00 -13.72
CA LYS A 31 4.13 -11.66 -14.11
C LYS A 31 3.57 -12.49 -12.95
N GLY A 32 2.34 -12.17 -12.53
CA GLY A 32 1.66 -12.84 -11.43
C GLY A 32 2.11 -12.42 -10.03
N CYS A 33 3.14 -11.59 -9.90
CA CYS A 33 3.62 -11.06 -8.62
C CYS A 33 2.70 -9.94 -8.12
N THR A 34 2.65 -9.76 -6.79
CA THR A 34 2.08 -8.54 -6.18
C THR A 34 3.22 -7.62 -5.77
N VAL A 35 3.28 -6.44 -6.39
CA VAL A 35 4.30 -5.44 -6.08
C VAL A 35 3.80 -4.50 -5.00
N THR A 36 4.49 -4.49 -3.86
CA THR A 36 4.28 -3.49 -2.79
C THR A 36 5.22 -2.33 -3.00
N ALA A 37 4.73 -1.10 -2.94
CA ALA A 37 5.56 0.09 -2.97
C ALA A 37 4.99 1.18 -2.07
N ASP A 38 5.85 2.11 -1.67
CA ASP A 38 5.46 3.22 -0.82
C ASP A 38 4.57 4.25 -1.53
N ALA A 39 4.23 5.30 -0.79
CA ALA A 39 3.36 6.36 -1.28
C ALA A 39 3.95 7.26 -2.37
N LEU A 40 5.27 7.27 -2.56
CA LEU A 40 5.89 8.01 -3.67
C LEU A 40 5.52 7.38 -5.01
N HIS A 41 5.40 6.04 -5.04
CA HIS A 41 5.11 5.25 -6.23
C HIS A 41 3.63 4.96 -6.45
N CYS A 42 2.73 5.38 -5.56
CA CYS A 42 1.28 5.27 -5.77
C CYS A 42 0.78 6.30 -6.79
N ARG A 43 1.11 6.05 -8.05
CA ARG A 43 0.81 6.90 -9.20
C ARG A 43 0.12 6.08 -10.30
N PRO A 44 -0.78 6.68 -11.10
CA PRO A 44 -1.41 6.01 -12.22
C PRO A 44 -0.41 5.39 -13.21
N GLU A 45 0.74 6.02 -13.44
CA GLU A 45 1.78 5.54 -14.34
C GLU A 45 2.40 4.24 -13.82
N THR A 46 2.73 4.19 -12.53
CA THR A 46 3.23 2.97 -11.87
C THR A 46 2.20 1.84 -11.95
N ALA A 47 0.95 2.13 -11.62
CA ALA A 47 -0.14 1.14 -11.68
C ALA A 47 -0.30 0.57 -13.09
N LYS A 48 -0.30 1.42 -14.12
CA LYS A 48 -0.35 0.99 -15.53
C LYS A 48 0.85 0.14 -15.91
N ALA A 49 2.07 0.52 -15.51
CA ALA A 49 3.29 -0.23 -15.81
C ALA A 49 3.25 -1.65 -15.21
N LEU A 50 2.81 -1.78 -13.96
CA LEU A 50 2.67 -3.07 -13.29
C LEU A 50 1.61 -3.95 -13.96
N LEU A 51 0.44 -3.38 -14.25
CA LEU A 51 -0.65 -4.12 -14.91
C LEU A 51 -0.27 -4.56 -16.33
N ALA A 52 0.48 -3.74 -17.08
CA ALA A 52 0.97 -4.10 -18.42
C ALA A 52 1.90 -5.32 -18.40
N GLN A 53 2.63 -5.55 -17.31
CA GLN A 53 3.44 -6.74 -17.09
C GLN A 53 2.67 -7.92 -16.48
N LYS A 54 1.33 -7.81 -16.37
CA LYS A 54 0.46 -8.81 -15.73
C LYS A 54 0.82 -9.03 -14.26
N ALA A 55 1.32 -7.99 -13.59
CA ALA A 55 1.52 -7.94 -12.15
C ALA A 55 0.32 -7.32 -11.43
N HIS A 56 0.20 -7.60 -10.14
CA HIS A 56 -0.70 -6.91 -9.22
C HIS A 56 0.07 -5.89 -8.39
N TYR A 57 -0.64 -5.02 -7.68
CA TYR A 57 -0.01 -4.00 -6.85
C TYR A 57 -0.72 -3.83 -5.52
N ALA A 58 0.07 -3.37 -4.53
CA ALA A 58 -0.36 -2.88 -3.23
C ALA A 58 0.44 -1.59 -2.93
N LEU A 59 -0.11 -0.44 -3.32
CA LEU A 59 0.59 0.85 -3.30
C LEU A 59 0.10 1.72 -2.15
N GLY A 60 0.99 2.21 -1.29
CA GLY A 60 0.60 3.06 -0.16
C GLY A 60 0.00 4.40 -0.61
N LEU A 61 -1.06 4.88 0.03
CA LEU A 61 -1.60 6.21 -0.27
C LEU A 61 -0.89 7.28 0.55
N LYS A 62 -0.60 8.42 -0.09
CA LYS A 62 0.02 9.58 0.58
C LYS A 62 -1.03 10.37 1.36
N ALA A 63 -0.86 10.49 2.68
CA ALA A 63 -1.84 11.14 3.56
C ALA A 63 -2.15 12.61 3.23
N ASN A 64 -1.17 13.37 2.74
CA ASN A 64 -1.34 14.81 2.52
C ASN A 64 -1.76 15.21 1.10
N ARG A 65 -2.02 14.25 0.19
CA ARG A 65 -2.35 14.55 -1.22
C ARG A 65 -3.21 13.46 -1.87
N GLY A 66 -4.48 13.77 -2.16
CA GLY A 66 -5.24 13.10 -3.22
C GLY A 66 -6.67 12.71 -2.87
N ARG A 67 -7.57 12.87 -3.85
CA ARG A 67 -9.00 12.49 -3.75
C ARG A 67 -9.21 11.03 -3.35
N LEU A 68 -8.29 10.14 -3.73
CA LEU A 68 -8.37 8.72 -3.37
C LEU A 68 -8.12 8.47 -1.88
N PHE A 69 -7.24 9.24 -1.24
CA PHE A 69 -7.02 9.13 0.21
C PHE A 69 -8.26 9.59 0.97
N ALA A 70 -8.84 10.74 0.60
CA ALA A 70 -10.07 11.23 1.22
C ALA A 70 -11.25 10.26 1.01
N ALA A 71 -11.40 9.70 -0.19
CA ALA A 71 -12.41 8.67 -0.47
C ALA A 71 -12.21 7.43 0.41
N ALA A 72 -10.96 6.96 0.56
CA ALA A 72 -10.65 5.86 1.46
C ALA A 72 -11.04 6.19 2.91
N GLU A 73 -10.55 7.29 3.45
CA GLU A 73 -10.81 7.71 4.83
C GLU A 73 -12.31 7.82 5.13
N ASN A 74 -13.06 8.52 4.28
CA ASN A 74 -14.51 8.68 4.43
C ASN A 74 -15.25 7.34 4.32
N SER A 75 -14.83 6.48 3.38
CA SER A 75 -15.48 5.17 3.19
C SER A 75 -15.22 4.24 4.37
N PHE A 76 -14.01 4.23 4.92
CA PHE A 76 -13.67 3.46 6.11
C PHE A 76 -14.35 3.98 7.37
N ALA A 77 -14.51 5.30 7.51
CA ALA A 77 -15.27 5.90 8.61
C ALA A 77 -16.76 5.54 8.54
N ALA A 78 -17.33 5.47 7.33
CA ALA A 78 -18.75 5.15 7.11
C ALA A 78 -19.05 3.64 7.09
N ALA A 79 -18.04 2.78 6.98
CA ALA A 79 -18.21 1.34 6.77
C ALA A 79 -18.59 0.55 8.04
N GLY A 80 -18.57 1.18 9.22
CA GLY A 80 -18.84 0.53 10.50
C GLY A 80 -17.78 -0.50 10.87
N GLU A 81 -18.19 -1.61 11.45
CA GLU A 81 -17.29 -2.72 11.75
C GLU A 81 -16.89 -3.45 10.46
N ILE A 82 -15.57 -3.55 10.23
CA ILE A 82 -15.01 -4.22 9.06
C ILE A 82 -14.22 -5.42 9.58
N ALA A 83 -14.50 -6.60 9.02
CA ALA A 83 -13.70 -7.79 9.29
C ALA A 83 -12.21 -7.47 9.05
N GLY A 84 -11.38 -7.85 10.00
CA GLY A 84 -9.97 -7.55 9.97
C GLY A 84 -9.14 -8.64 10.62
N PHE A 85 -7.85 -8.57 10.38
CA PHE A 85 -6.85 -9.45 10.99
C PHE A 85 -5.96 -8.62 11.91
N GLU A 86 -5.75 -9.10 13.14
CA GLU A 86 -4.93 -8.42 14.13
C GLU A 86 -3.69 -9.24 14.45
N THR A 87 -2.54 -8.57 14.48
CA THR A 87 -1.27 -9.12 14.96
C THR A 87 -0.79 -8.32 16.16
N ARG A 88 -0.19 -8.99 17.14
CA ARG A 88 0.46 -8.36 18.28
C ARG A 88 1.91 -8.84 18.34
N ASP A 89 2.83 -7.90 18.43
CA ASP A 89 4.27 -8.15 18.49
C ASP A 89 4.87 -7.35 19.65
N SER A 90 5.84 -7.93 20.35
CA SER A 90 6.55 -7.30 21.45
C SER A 90 8.05 -7.57 21.31
N GLY A 91 8.85 -6.51 21.31
CA GLY A 91 10.30 -6.60 21.14
C GLY A 91 11.00 -5.27 21.37
N HIS A 92 12.26 -5.31 21.80
CA HIS A 92 13.10 -4.12 22.06
C HIS A 92 12.43 -3.04 22.92
N GLY A 93 11.65 -3.44 23.94
CA GLY A 93 10.97 -2.49 24.84
C GLY A 93 9.78 -1.76 24.23
N ARG A 94 9.19 -2.29 23.14
CA ARG A 94 7.88 -1.84 22.64
C ARG A 94 6.93 -3.01 22.39
N THR A 95 5.65 -2.71 22.44
CA THR A 95 4.57 -3.56 21.93
C THR A 95 3.89 -2.85 20.77
N GLU A 96 3.55 -3.59 19.73
CA GLU A 96 2.82 -3.09 18.57
C GLU A 96 1.64 -3.99 18.25
N VAL A 97 0.45 -3.40 18.18
CA VAL A 97 -0.78 -4.04 17.71
C VAL A 97 -1.08 -3.48 16.32
N ARG A 98 -1.16 -4.35 15.31
CA ARG A 98 -1.55 -3.98 13.95
C ARG A 98 -2.85 -4.66 13.57
N ARG A 99 -3.82 -3.88 13.10
CA ARG A 99 -5.08 -4.37 12.54
C ARG A 99 -5.15 -4.04 11.05
N ALA A 100 -5.30 -5.05 10.21
CA ALA A 100 -5.49 -4.91 8.78
C ALA A 100 -6.95 -5.19 8.41
N SER A 101 -7.53 -4.36 7.55
CA SER A 101 -8.87 -4.54 7.00
C SER A 101 -8.89 -4.14 5.52
N VAL A 102 -9.85 -4.67 4.76
CA VAL A 102 -9.97 -4.41 3.31
C VAL A 102 -11.39 -3.98 2.98
N LEU A 103 -11.51 -2.92 2.18
CA LEU A 103 -12.78 -2.42 1.67
C LEU A 103 -12.78 -2.54 0.13
N PRO A 104 -13.64 -3.40 -0.45
CA PRO A 104 -13.77 -3.53 -1.90
C PRO A 104 -14.17 -2.22 -2.57
N LEU A 105 -13.77 -2.02 -3.84
CA LEU A 105 -14.08 -0.82 -4.63
C LEU A 105 -15.58 -0.49 -4.64
N ALA A 106 -16.44 -1.53 -4.68
CA ALA A 106 -17.90 -1.37 -4.64
C ALA A 106 -18.44 -0.69 -3.37
N ARG A 107 -17.65 -0.66 -2.29
CA ARG A 107 -17.99 0.00 -1.02
C ARG A 107 -17.30 1.36 -0.84
N LEU A 108 -16.49 1.79 -1.80
CA LEU A 108 -15.85 3.11 -1.76
C LEU A 108 -16.80 4.17 -2.31
N LYS A 109 -16.92 5.28 -1.59
CA LYS A 109 -17.69 6.46 -2.00
C LYS A 109 -16.75 7.49 -2.63
N ASP A 110 -17.18 8.08 -3.74
CA ASP A 110 -16.48 9.19 -4.44
C ASP A 110 -15.00 8.92 -4.80
N ALA A 111 -14.63 7.64 -4.95
CA ALA A 111 -13.27 7.27 -5.30
C ALA A 111 -12.97 7.70 -6.76
N PRO A 112 -11.90 8.48 -7.00
CA PRO A 112 -11.48 8.78 -8.36
C PRO A 112 -11.03 7.48 -9.06
N ALA A 113 -11.12 7.46 -10.38
CA ALA A 113 -10.58 6.36 -11.17
C ALA A 113 -9.07 6.20 -10.91
N PHE A 114 -8.66 4.98 -10.58
CA PHE A 114 -7.26 4.61 -10.44
C PHE A 114 -7.02 3.29 -11.20
N PRO A 115 -5.98 3.17 -12.05
CA PRO A 115 -5.84 2.05 -12.98
C PRO A 115 -5.89 0.69 -12.29
N GLY A 116 -6.89 -0.12 -12.62
CA GLY A 116 -7.04 -1.49 -12.11
C GLY A 116 -7.36 -1.59 -10.61
N LEU A 117 -7.75 -0.51 -9.94
CA LEU A 117 -8.11 -0.52 -8.53
C LEU A 117 -9.27 -1.52 -8.28
N LYS A 118 -9.13 -2.36 -7.25
CA LYS A 118 -10.14 -3.34 -6.82
C LYS A 118 -10.56 -3.19 -5.36
N ALA A 119 -9.69 -2.68 -4.51
CA ALA A 119 -9.99 -2.40 -3.11
C ALA A 119 -9.00 -1.39 -2.51
N ILE A 120 -9.34 -0.91 -1.32
CA ILE A 120 -8.40 -0.23 -0.43
C ILE A 120 -8.19 -1.10 0.82
N GLY A 121 -6.94 -1.35 1.17
CA GLY A 121 -6.56 -1.88 2.48
C GLY A 121 -6.34 -0.74 3.48
N ARG A 122 -6.69 -0.96 4.75
CA ARG A 122 -6.34 -0.09 5.89
C ARG A 122 -5.52 -0.89 6.88
N VAL A 123 -4.38 -0.33 7.29
CA VAL A 123 -3.56 -0.85 8.38
C VAL A 123 -3.52 0.19 9.49
N GLU A 124 -4.08 -0.17 10.64
CA GLU A 124 -4.03 0.61 11.88
C GLU A 124 -2.95 0.01 12.77
N ALA A 125 -2.04 0.83 13.26
CA ALA A 125 -0.97 0.41 14.15
C ALA A 125 -0.98 1.23 15.43
N LEU A 126 -1.13 0.57 16.57
CA LEU A 126 -0.94 1.12 17.90
C LEU A 126 0.39 0.62 18.44
N ARG A 127 1.31 1.54 18.70
CA ARG A 127 2.62 1.24 19.28
C ARG A 127 2.72 1.82 20.69
N THR A 128 3.10 0.99 21.65
CA THR A 128 3.32 1.36 23.04
C THR A 128 4.78 1.12 23.40
N THR A 129 5.48 2.14 23.87
CA THR A 129 6.87 2.04 24.36
C THR A 129 6.91 1.65 25.83
N ALA A 130 8.08 1.24 26.34
CA ALA A 130 8.27 0.80 27.72
C ALA A 130 7.91 1.87 28.77
N ASP A 131 8.01 3.15 28.42
CA ASP A 131 7.60 4.29 29.26
C ASP A 131 6.07 4.57 29.18
N GLY A 132 5.31 3.67 28.55
CA GLY A 132 3.86 3.75 28.43
C GLY A 132 3.34 4.69 27.34
N LYS A 133 4.21 5.37 26.57
CA LYS A 133 3.76 6.28 25.51
C LYS A 133 3.16 5.49 24.34
N THR A 134 1.98 5.92 23.92
CA THR A 134 1.25 5.31 22.80
C THR A 134 1.30 6.19 21.55
N THR A 135 1.49 5.59 20.38
CA THR A 135 1.37 6.26 19.08
C THR A 135 0.45 5.43 18.18
N THR A 136 -0.53 6.09 17.56
CA THR A 136 -1.40 5.48 16.55
C THR A 136 -1.01 5.97 15.16
N SER A 137 -1.03 5.07 14.18
CA SER A 137 -0.91 5.44 12.78
C SER A 137 -1.89 4.64 11.93
N VAL A 138 -2.41 5.28 10.88
CA VAL A 138 -3.30 4.65 9.90
C VAL A 138 -2.66 4.78 8.52
N ARG A 139 -2.61 3.68 7.78
CA ARG A 139 -2.11 3.65 6.40
C ARG A 139 -3.17 3.05 5.50
N TYR A 140 -3.43 3.72 4.38
CA TYR A 140 -4.29 3.18 3.33
C TYR A 140 -3.45 2.68 2.15
N ILE A 141 -3.89 1.61 1.51
CA ILE A 141 -3.15 0.91 0.45
C ILE A 141 -4.10 0.65 -0.72
N ALA A 142 -3.77 1.12 -1.91
CA ALA A 142 -4.49 0.80 -3.14
C ALA A 142 -4.13 -0.61 -3.62
N LEU A 143 -5.14 -1.45 -3.88
CA LEU A 143 -4.99 -2.84 -4.26
C LEU A 143 -5.60 -3.11 -5.64
N SER A 144 -4.86 -3.78 -6.54
CA SER A 144 -5.42 -4.24 -7.83
C SER A 144 -5.99 -5.65 -7.83
N LYS A 145 -5.96 -6.30 -6.67
CA LYS A 145 -6.53 -7.63 -6.42
C LYS A 145 -7.02 -7.67 -4.97
N VAL A 146 -8.07 -8.45 -4.73
CA VAL A 146 -8.59 -8.79 -3.39
C VAL A 146 -8.35 -10.27 -3.16
#